data_AF-A0A5C4RCM5-F1
#
_entry.id   AF-A0A5C4RCM5-F1
#
_cell.length_a   1.000
_cell.length_b   1.000
_cell.length_c   1.000
_cell.angle_alpha   90.00
_cell.angle_beta   90.00
_cell.angle_gamma   90.00
#
_symmetry.space_group_name_H-M   'P 1'
#
loop_
_entity.id
_entity.type
_entity.pdbx_description
1 polymer ?
#
loop_
_entity_poly.entity_id
_entity_poly.type
_entity_poly.pdbx_seq_one_letter_code
_entity_poly.pdbx_strand_id
1 'polypeptide(L)'
;MSEIKHHDLVWLPAPFPSQGRLPAKNYLVRENCQQQSSQEKAYYQELCLAANRRVIRPCCNTLHVSLFFDGTGNNLYNDLYQAVPNHPTNVVRLFQATIGAGYAGGASGKPLLDNVESTGGKYFKYYIPGVGTPFPEINELDYSKLGLATASGGEDRINWALLRLIDVLRFNLTQKQMTNEETLKSLKAMATTWNMLELGGSNNRYEEFYKQFASLKHELRIARGQPGRGKCKLLGMKLYVYGFSRGAAEARTFVNWLTELFPPSREAGQKPAQCLQHKHDTDPDSNLPISVEFLGLFDTVASVGVPHMIPVVEGHMAWADGTQELPSEATYGGLVKRCVHLVSTHEQRLCFPMDSIRRSDGTYPTGSTE
;
A
#
# COMPACT_ATOMS: atom_id res chain seq x y z
N MET A 1 -4.48 31.64 4.23
CA MET A 1 -3.50 30.89 3.41
C MET A 1 -2.23 31.70 3.33
N SER A 2 -1.11 31.12 3.73
CA SER A 2 0.23 31.65 3.50
C SER A 2 0.49 31.78 1.99
N GLU A 3 1.21 32.82 1.59
CA GLU A 3 1.62 33.04 0.20
C GLU A 3 2.51 31.87 -0.26
N ILE A 4 2.08 31.12 -1.27
CA ILE A 4 2.84 30.01 -1.85
C ILE A 4 3.99 30.58 -2.66
N LYS A 5 5.23 30.36 -2.20
CA LYS A 5 6.46 30.91 -2.82
C LYS A 5 7.14 29.96 -3.81
N HIS A 6 6.62 28.75 -3.97
CA HIS A 6 7.17 27.73 -4.86
C HIS A 6 6.20 27.41 -6.00
N HIS A 7 6.71 27.31 -7.22
CA HIS A 7 5.94 27.15 -8.46
C HIS A 7 6.36 25.87 -9.19
N ASP A 8 6.21 24.72 -8.53
CA ASP A 8 6.44 23.44 -9.19
C ASP A 8 5.40 23.23 -10.31
N LEU A 9 5.85 22.65 -11.43
CA LEU A 9 5.03 22.48 -12.64
C LEU A 9 4.11 21.26 -12.51
N VAL A 10 2.84 21.45 -12.88
CA VAL A 10 1.88 20.38 -13.21
C VAL A 10 1.92 20.13 -14.71
N TRP A 11 1.79 18.87 -15.12
CA TRP A 11 1.95 18.50 -16.52
C TRP A 11 0.60 18.10 -17.12
N LEU A 12 0.33 18.60 -18.33
CA LEU A 12 -0.72 17.98 -19.15
C LEU A 12 -0.32 16.53 -19.47
N PRO A 13 -1.30 15.61 -19.59
CA PRO A 13 -0.99 14.22 -19.91
C PRO A 13 -0.23 14.17 -21.24
N ALA A 14 0.87 13.42 -21.25
CA ALA A 14 1.66 13.25 -22.46
C ALA A 14 0.79 12.64 -23.59
N PRO A 15 0.95 13.08 -24.85
CA PRO A 15 0.20 12.53 -25.98
C PRO A 15 0.21 11.01 -25.98
N PHE A 16 -0.96 10.40 -26.21
CA PHE A 16 -1.06 8.95 -26.25
C PHE A 16 -0.42 8.42 -27.54
N PRO A 17 0.62 7.56 -27.45
CA PRO A 17 1.31 7.06 -28.64
C PRO A 17 0.41 6.12 -29.45
N SER A 18 0.49 6.19 -30.78
CA SER A 18 -0.34 5.37 -31.68
C SER A 18 -0.14 3.87 -31.48
N GLN A 19 1.06 3.44 -31.09
CA GLN A 19 1.40 2.04 -30.79
C GLN A 19 0.97 1.58 -29.38
N GLY A 20 0.39 2.48 -28.57
CA GLY A 20 0.07 2.21 -27.17
C GLY A 20 1.30 2.25 -26.23
N ARG A 21 1.06 1.98 -24.95
CA ARG A 21 2.09 2.04 -23.89
C ARG A 21 2.51 0.67 -23.34
N LEU A 22 1.92 -0.42 -23.83
CA LEU A 22 2.31 -1.77 -23.41
C LEU A 22 3.69 -2.13 -23.99
N PRO A 23 4.53 -2.86 -23.24
CA PRO A 23 5.90 -3.14 -23.66
C PRO A 23 5.92 -4.02 -24.91
N ALA A 24 6.32 -3.43 -26.04
CA ALA A 24 6.47 -4.15 -27.32
C ALA A 24 7.88 -4.74 -27.52
N LYS A 25 8.85 -4.37 -26.67
CA LYS A 25 10.26 -4.74 -26.81
C LYS A 25 10.75 -5.55 -25.61
N ASN A 26 11.45 -6.64 -25.88
CA ASN A 26 11.96 -7.57 -24.86
C ASN A 26 12.89 -6.91 -23.82
N TYR A 27 13.69 -5.92 -24.21
CA TYR A 27 14.60 -5.25 -23.29
C TYR A 27 13.86 -4.46 -22.20
N LEU A 28 12.68 -3.90 -22.49
CA LEU A 28 11.86 -3.19 -21.50
C LEU A 28 11.37 -4.16 -20.41
N VAL A 29 10.99 -5.38 -20.82
CA VAL A 29 10.62 -6.45 -19.89
C VAL A 29 11.84 -6.85 -19.06
N ARG A 30 13.01 -7.00 -19.70
CA ARG A 30 14.27 -7.33 -19.00
C ARG A 30 14.64 -6.26 -17.97
N GLU A 31 14.54 -4.98 -18.30
CA GLU A 31 14.78 -3.87 -17.38
C GLU A 31 13.82 -3.92 -16.19
N ASN A 32 12.53 -4.17 -16.42
CA ASN A 32 11.57 -4.34 -15.33
C ASN A 32 11.95 -5.53 -14.41
N CYS A 33 12.29 -6.70 -14.96
CA CYS A 33 12.76 -7.84 -14.17
C CYS A 33 14.05 -7.51 -13.39
N GLN A 34 14.92 -6.67 -13.98
CA GLN A 34 16.13 -6.22 -13.32
C GLN A 34 15.87 -5.29 -12.14
N GLN A 35 14.85 -4.42 -12.23
CA GLN A 35 14.41 -3.54 -11.15
C GLN A 35 13.73 -4.30 -10.01
N GLN A 36 12.91 -5.31 -10.35
CA GLN A 36 12.32 -6.20 -9.34
C GLN A 36 13.43 -6.84 -8.50
N SER A 37 14.46 -7.39 -9.17
CA SER A 37 15.61 -8.07 -8.55
C SER A 37 16.72 -7.14 -8.02
N SER A 38 16.45 -5.82 -7.89
CA SER A 38 17.49 -4.85 -7.55
C SER A 38 18.08 -5.04 -6.14
N GLN A 39 17.25 -5.44 -5.16
CA GLN A 39 17.72 -5.66 -3.78
C GLN A 39 18.58 -6.91 -3.67
N GLU A 40 18.24 -8.01 -4.36
CA GLU A 40 19.07 -9.22 -4.41
C GLU A 40 20.43 -8.94 -5.05
N LYS A 41 20.46 -8.10 -6.09
CA LYS A 41 21.72 -7.67 -6.74
C LYS A 41 22.55 -6.78 -5.84
N ALA A 42 21.94 -5.82 -5.17
CA ALA A 42 22.63 -4.93 -4.23
C ALA A 42 23.26 -5.76 -3.09
N TYR A 43 22.49 -6.68 -2.50
CA TYR A 43 23.00 -7.59 -1.48
C TYR A 43 24.16 -8.47 -1.98
N TYR A 44 24.04 -9.04 -3.19
CA TYR A 44 25.13 -9.78 -3.80
C TYR A 44 26.40 -8.93 -3.99
N GLN A 45 26.23 -7.68 -4.38
CA GLN A 45 27.35 -6.74 -4.56
C GLN A 45 28.00 -6.39 -3.22
N GLU A 46 27.22 -6.14 -2.16
CA GLU A 46 27.73 -5.92 -0.81
C GLU A 46 28.59 -7.10 -0.32
N LEU A 47 28.14 -8.34 -0.53
CA LEU A 47 28.92 -9.52 -0.18
C LEU A 47 30.22 -9.64 -0.98
N CYS A 48 30.20 -9.30 -2.27
CA CYS A 48 31.42 -9.31 -3.08
C CYS A 48 32.43 -8.26 -2.62
N LEU A 49 31.94 -7.05 -2.29
CA LEU A 49 32.76 -5.96 -1.77
C LEU A 49 33.36 -6.34 -0.42
N ALA A 50 32.56 -6.88 0.50
CA ALA A 50 33.02 -7.31 1.82
C ALA A 50 34.08 -8.43 1.74
N ALA A 51 33.97 -9.33 0.75
CA ALA A 51 34.93 -10.40 0.53
C ALA A 51 36.14 -9.98 -0.35
N ASN A 52 36.15 -8.76 -0.88
CA ASN A 52 37.09 -8.26 -1.89
C ASN A 52 37.28 -9.22 -3.08
N ARG A 53 36.22 -9.94 -3.47
CA ARG A 53 36.20 -10.90 -4.59
C ARG A 53 34.78 -11.22 -4.99
N ARG A 54 34.60 -11.80 -6.18
CA ARG A 54 33.31 -12.40 -6.54
C ARG A 54 33.04 -13.62 -5.66
N VAL A 55 31.94 -13.57 -4.91
CA VAL A 55 31.45 -14.72 -4.15
C VAL A 55 30.39 -15.48 -4.95
N ILE A 56 30.05 -16.68 -4.49
CA ILE A 56 28.89 -17.42 -5.00
C ILE A 56 27.64 -16.60 -4.65
N ARG A 57 26.73 -16.44 -5.62
CA ARG A 57 25.48 -15.72 -5.38
C ARG A 57 24.67 -16.43 -4.30
N PRO A 58 24.32 -15.76 -3.19
CA PRO A 58 23.50 -16.36 -2.14
C PRO A 58 22.08 -16.58 -2.66
N CYS A 59 21.40 -17.57 -2.08
CA CYS A 59 19.95 -17.68 -2.24
C CYS A 59 19.30 -16.59 -1.38
N CYS A 60 18.66 -15.60 -2.00
CA CYS A 60 17.98 -14.50 -1.33
C CYS A 60 16.75 -14.06 -2.13
N ASN A 61 15.76 -13.49 -1.44
CA ASN A 61 14.51 -13.03 -2.04
C ASN A 61 13.98 -11.76 -1.37
N THR A 62 13.26 -10.98 -2.15
CA THR A 62 12.46 -9.83 -1.73
C THR A 62 10.99 -10.13 -1.95
N LEU A 63 10.15 -9.81 -0.97
CA LEU A 63 8.71 -9.92 -1.12
C LEU A 63 8.18 -8.72 -1.91
N HIS A 64 7.31 -8.96 -2.86
CA HIS A 64 6.66 -7.95 -3.69
C HIS A 64 5.16 -8.00 -3.41
N VAL A 65 4.60 -6.92 -2.88
CA VAL A 65 3.19 -6.84 -2.51
C VAL A 65 2.52 -5.70 -3.27
N SER A 66 1.48 -6.03 -4.02
CA SER A 66 0.68 -5.04 -4.76
C SER A 66 -0.69 -4.88 -4.10
N LEU A 67 -1.09 -3.65 -3.79
CA LEU A 67 -2.34 -3.31 -3.12
C LEU A 67 -3.20 -2.44 -4.05
N PHE A 68 -4.47 -2.77 -4.21
CA PHE A 68 -5.37 -2.14 -5.18
C PHE A 68 -6.65 -1.68 -4.48
N PHE A 69 -6.72 -0.40 -4.12
CA PHE A 69 -7.86 0.24 -3.45
C PHE A 69 -8.83 0.82 -4.47
N ASP A 70 -10.02 0.24 -4.60
CA ASP A 70 -10.98 0.67 -5.63
C ASP A 70 -11.82 1.89 -5.21
N GLY A 71 -12.48 2.51 -6.20
CA GLY A 71 -13.31 3.70 -5.99
C GLY A 71 -14.60 3.42 -5.23
N THR A 72 -15.17 4.45 -4.60
CA THR A 72 -16.47 4.39 -3.92
C THR A 72 -17.53 3.71 -4.80
N GLY A 73 -18.18 2.67 -4.29
CA GLY A 73 -19.21 1.94 -5.04
C GLY A 73 -18.69 0.98 -6.11
N ASN A 74 -17.37 0.87 -6.30
CA ASN A 74 -16.77 -0.08 -7.23
C ASN A 74 -16.40 -1.39 -6.56
N ASN A 75 -16.69 -2.48 -7.25
CA ASN A 75 -16.43 -3.82 -6.77
C ASN A 75 -16.09 -4.73 -7.95
N LEU A 76 -14.92 -5.37 -7.90
CA LEU A 76 -14.41 -6.22 -8.97
C LEU A 76 -15.42 -7.28 -9.40
N TYR A 77 -16.06 -7.96 -8.44
CA TYR A 77 -16.98 -9.04 -8.78
C TYR A 77 -18.20 -8.53 -9.53
N ASN A 78 -18.82 -7.47 -9.00
CA ASN A 78 -19.96 -6.84 -9.64
C ASN A 78 -19.60 -6.26 -11.00
N ASP A 79 -18.59 -5.40 -11.06
CA ASP A 79 -18.29 -4.57 -12.22
C ASP A 79 -17.76 -5.39 -13.42
N LEU A 80 -17.19 -6.57 -13.14
CA LEU A 80 -16.62 -7.46 -14.15
C LEU A 80 -17.54 -8.62 -14.53
N TYR A 81 -18.35 -9.15 -13.61
CA TYR A 81 -19.11 -10.39 -13.83
C TYR A 81 -20.63 -10.24 -13.72
N GLN A 82 -21.16 -9.18 -13.10
CA GLN A 82 -22.60 -9.01 -12.88
C GLN A 82 -23.21 -7.80 -13.60
N ALA A 83 -22.50 -6.67 -13.61
CA ALA A 83 -22.99 -5.43 -14.19
C ALA A 83 -23.20 -5.55 -15.70
N VAL A 84 -24.26 -4.93 -16.23
CA VAL A 84 -24.54 -4.89 -17.66
C VAL A 84 -24.78 -3.44 -18.08
N PRO A 85 -23.90 -2.83 -18.90
CA PRO A 85 -22.63 -3.38 -19.40
C PRO A 85 -21.57 -3.51 -18.30
N ASN A 86 -20.60 -4.42 -18.48
CA ASN A 86 -19.43 -4.51 -17.61
C ASN A 86 -18.67 -3.18 -17.60
N HIS A 87 -18.26 -2.72 -16.43
CA HIS A 87 -17.58 -1.44 -16.24
C HIS A 87 -16.46 -1.49 -15.19
N PRO A 88 -15.48 -2.41 -15.32
CA PRO A 88 -14.38 -2.51 -14.36
C PRO A 88 -13.53 -1.24 -14.36
N THR A 89 -13.13 -0.81 -13.17
CA THR A 89 -12.24 0.36 -12.99
C THR A 89 -10.83 0.07 -13.50
N ASN A 90 -10.01 1.12 -13.64
CA ASN A 90 -8.60 0.93 -13.95
C ASN A 90 -7.85 0.21 -12.83
N VAL A 91 -8.29 0.32 -11.58
CA VAL A 91 -7.74 -0.43 -10.44
C VAL A 91 -7.96 -1.93 -10.64
N VAL A 92 -9.17 -2.34 -11.02
CA VAL A 92 -9.48 -3.74 -11.37
C VAL A 92 -8.63 -4.23 -12.54
N ARG A 93 -8.51 -3.43 -13.61
CA ARG A 93 -7.70 -3.78 -14.78
C ARG A 93 -6.23 -3.99 -14.43
N LEU A 94 -5.66 -3.11 -13.60
CA LEU A 94 -4.28 -3.25 -13.12
C LEU A 94 -4.11 -4.47 -12.21
N PHE A 95 -5.06 -4.75 -11.33
CA PHE A 95 -5.05 -5.96 -10.48
C PHE A 95 -5.05 -7.25 -11.33
N GLN A 96 -5.87 -7.31 -12.37
CA GLN A 96 -5.92 -8.45 -13.29
C GLN A 96 -4.61 -8.62 -14.06
N ALA A 97 -3.97 -7.52 -14.48
CA ALA A 97 -2.72 -7.54 -15.24
C ALA A 97 -1.47 -7.79 -14.36
N THR A 98 -1.59 -7.69 -13.04
CA THR A 98 -0.47 -7.82 -12.10
C THR A 98 -0.20 -9.29 -11.75
N ILE A 99 1.06 -9.67 -11.69
CA ILE A 99 1.49 -10.99 -11.20
C ILE A 99 1.31 -11.09 -9.69
N GLY A 100 0.91 -12.25 -9.20
CA GLY A 100 0.92 -12.56 -7.79
C GLY A 100 -0.18 -13.52 -7.36
N ALA A 101 0.14 -14.30 -6.32
CA ALA A 101 -0.86 -14.95 -5.50
C ALA A 101 -1.54 -13.92 -4.59
N GLY A 102 -2.56 -14.33 -3.84
CA GLY A 102 -3.16 -13.46 -2.82
C GLY A 102 -4.66 -13.59 -2.81
N TYR A 103 -5.35 -12.45 -2.80
CA TYR A 103 -6.79 -12.42 -2.54
C TYR A 103 -7.47 -11.23 -3.20
N ALA A 104 -8.73 -11.40 -3.64
CA ALA A 104 -9.57 -10.27 -4.02
C ALA A 104 -10.77 -10.19 -3.08
N GLY A 105 -10.83 -9.10 -2.30
CA GLY A 105 -11.94 -8.83 -1.39
C GLY A 105 -13.28 -8.78 -2.11
N GLY A 106 -14.29 -9.41 -1.52
CA GLY A 106 -15.64 -9.46 -2.10
C GLY A 106 -15.77 -10.24 -3.43
N ALA A 107 -14.74 -10.96 -3.87
CA ALA A 107 -14.72 -11.66 -5.16
C ALA A 107 -14.18 -13.09 -5.08
N SER A 108 -14.42 -13.82 -3.99
CA SER A 108 -13.86 -15.16 -3.76
C SER A 108 -14.14 -16.12 -4.93
N GLY A 109 -13.08 -16.76 -5.46
CA GLY A 109 -13.18 -17.82 -6.46
C GLY A 109 -13.39 -17.38 -7.92
N LYS A 110 -13.35 -16.08 -8.20
CA LYS A 110 -13.55 -15.49 -9.54
C LYS A 110 -12.33 -14.79 -10.17
N PRO A 111 -11.43 -14.11 -9.43
CA PRO A 111 -10.30 -13.41 -10.02
C PRO A 111 -9.20 -14.36 -10.52
N LEU A 112 -8.42 -13.87 -11.50
CA LEU A 112 -7.17 -14.50 -11.92
C LEU A 112 -6.07 -14.21 -10.89
N LEU A 113 -5.80 -15.20 -10.04
CA LEU A 113 -4.69 -15.23 -9.09
C LEU A 113 -3.67 -16.27 -9.54
N ASP A 114 -2.38 -15.95 -9.41
CA ASP A 114 -1.33 -16.91 -9.73
C ASP A 114 -1.14 -17.89 -8.56
N ASN A 115 -0.65 -19.10 -8.86
CA ASN A 115 -0.21 -20.02 -7.81
C ASN A 115 1.08 -19.47 -7.17
N VAL A 116 1.17 -19.50 -5.84
CA VAL A 116 2.38 -19.14 -5.07
C VAL A 116 3.63 -19.79 -5.64
N GLU A 117 3.60 -21.09 -5.95
CA GLU A 117 4.74 -21.83 -6.48
C GLU A 117 5.15 -21.32 -7.87
N SER A 118 4.18 -21.02 -8.72
CA SER A 118 4.41 -20.52 -10.08
C SER A 118 5.08 -19.15 -10.13
N THR A 119 4.93 -18.36 -9.07
CA THR A 119 5.55 -17.02 -8.92
C THR A 119 6.84 -17.05 -8.10
N GLY A 120 7.33 -18.24 -7.72
CA GLY A 120 8.51 -18.40 -6.88
C GLY A 120 8.31 -17.93 -5.44
N GLY A 121 7.05 -17.87 -4.97
CA GLY A 121 6.70 -17.59 -3.57
C GLY A 121 7.00 -16.17 -3.09
N LYS A 122 7.12 -15.20 -4.01
CA LYS A 122 7.57 -13.83 -3.68
C LYS A 122 6.67 -12.70 -4.18
N TYR A 123 5.69 -12.97 -5.06
CA TYR A 123 4.77 -11.95 -5.57
C TYR A 123 3.37 -12.16 -5.03
N PHE A 124 2.82 -11.10 -4.44
CA PHE A 124 1.51 -11.08 -3.83
C PHE A 124 0.73 -9.87 -4.32
N LYS A 125 -0.58 -10.04 -4.54
CA LYS A 125 -1.49 -8.98 -4.93
C LYS A 125 -2.82 -9.08 -4.18
N TYR A 126 -3.34 -7.93 -3.76
CA TYR A 126 -4.57 -7.84 -3.01
C TYR A 126 -5.47 -6.75 -3.58
N TYR A 127 -6.70 -7.14 -3.92
CA TYR A 127 -7.75 -6.21 -4.31
C TYR A 127 -8.62 -5.86 -3.10
N ILE A 128 -8.80 -4.57 -2.87
CA ILE A 128 -9.61 -3.98 -1.80
C ILE A 128 -10.80 -3.30 -2.49
N PRO A 129 -12.04 -3.83 -2.31
CA PRO A 129 -13.22 -3.25 -2.92
C PRO A 129 -13.52 -1.87 -2.33
N GLY A 130 -14.15 -1.01 -3.13
CA GLY A 130 -14.46 0.34 -2.71
C GLY A 130 -15.46 0.42 -1.57
N VAL A 131 -15.42 1.53 -0.83
CA VAL A 131 -16.37 1.81 0.25
C VAL A 131 -17.81 1.76 -0.24
N GLY A 132 -18.70 1.25 0.62
CA GLY A 132 -20.12 1.09 0.32
C GLY A 132 -20.47 -0.11 -0.57
N THR A 133 -19.52 -1.01 -0.79
CA THR A 133 -19.71 -2.29 -1.49
C THR A 133 -19.38 -3.48 -0.59
N PRO A 134 -19.92 -4.68 -0.87
CA PRO A 134 -19.63 -5.87 -0.08
C PRO A 134 -18.13 -6.17 0.03
N PHE A 135 -17.67 -6.33 1.27
CA PHE A 135 -16.36 -6.81 1.63
C PHE A 135 -16.46 -7.76 2.84
N PRO A 136 -16.80 -9.04 2.63
CA PRO A 136 -17.06 -10.00 3.70
C PRO A 136 -15.89 -10.20 4.67
N GLU A 137 -14.65 -10.03 4.21
CA GLU A 137 -13.44 -10.17 5.01
C GLU A 137 -13.30 -9.10 6.11
N ILE A 138 -14.05 -8.00 6.00
CA ILE A 138 -14.19 -6.97 7.05
C ILE A 138 -15.60 -6.95 7.65
N ASN A 139 -16.41 -7.99 7.41
CA ASN A 139 -17.79 -8.12 7.85
C ASN A 139 -18.75 -7.05 7.29
N GLU A 140 -18.45 -6.50 6.11
CA GLU A 140 -19.36 -5.68 5.31
C GLU A 140 -20.03 -6.57 4.26
N LEU A 141 -21.27 -7.00 4.48
CA LEU A 141 -21.90 -8.04 3.64
C LEU A 141 -22.68 -7.48 2.45
N ASP A 142 -23.13 -6.23 2.53
CA ASP A 142 -24.09 -5.64 1.62
C ASP A 142 -23.63 -4.28 1.10
N TYR A 143 -24.21 -3.86 -0.02
CA TYR A 143 -24.10 -2.48 -0.49
C TYR A 143 -24.78 -1.52 0.50
N SER A 144 -24.10 -0.43 0.83
CA SER A 144 -24.58 0.52 1.84
C SER A 144 -24.64 1.94 1.28
N LYS A 145 -25.85 2.49 1.13
CA LYS A 145 -26.03 3.90 0.74
C LYS A 145 -25.42 4.86 1.75
N LEU A 146 -25.54 4.54 3.04
CA LEU A 146 -24.92 5.32 4.10
C LEU A 146 -23.40 5.18 4.06
N GLY A 147 -22.88 3.96 3.86
CA GLY A 147 -21.45 3.70 3.66
C GLY A 147 -20.87 4.43 2.45
N LEU A 148 -21.60 4.50 1.33
CA LEU A 148 -21.23 5.32 0.17
C LEU A 148 -21.19 6.82 0.50
N ALA A 149 -22.09 7.32 1.34
CA ALA A 149 -22.15 8.76 1.66
C ALA A 149 -21.06 9.18 2.66
N THR A 150 -20.80 8.33 3.67
CA THR A 150 -19.91 8.62 4.80
C THR A 150 -18.54 7.95 4.70
N ALA A 151 -18.28 7.17 3.64
CA ALA A 151 -17.15 6.25 3.51
C ALA A 151 -16.86 5.43 4.78
N SER A 152 -17.94 5.03 5.45
CA SER A 152 -17.86 4.05 6.54
C SER A 152 -17.18 2.78 6.02
N GLY A 153 -16.20 2.28 6.77
CA GLY A 153 -15.39 1.12 6.39
C GLY A 153 -14.07 1.44 5.66
N GLY A 154 -13.73 2.71 5.43
CA GLY A 154 -12.42 3.09 4.88
C GLY A 154 -11.25 2.75 5.82
N GLU A 155 -11.39 3.02 7.12
CA GLU A 155 -10.39 2.62 8.14
C GLU A 155 -10.16 1.10 8.12
N ASP A 156 -11.23 0.29 8.08
CA ASP A 156 -11.12 -1.17 8.06
C ASP A 156 -10.45 -1.70 6.79
N ARG A 157 -10.69 -1.07 5.63
CA ARG A 157 -10.01 -1.38 4.36
C ARG A 157 -8.52 -1.12 4.44
N ILE A 158 -8.11 0.00 5.03
CA ILE A 158 -6.70 0.36 5.22
C ILE A 158 -6.04 -0.59 6.23
N ASN A 159 -6.71 -0.86 7.36
CA ASN A 159 -6.24 -1.81 8.37
C ASN A 159 -6.11 -3.23 7.81
N TRP A 160 -7.06 -3.65 6.97
CA TRP A 160 -6.99 -4.95 6.30
C TRP A 160 -5.77 -5.03 5.38
N ALA A 161 -5.48 -3.97 4.62
CA ALA A 161 -4.29 -3.90 3.79
C ALA A 161 -2.98 -3.95 4.60
N LEU A 162 -2.92 -3.29 5.76
CA LEU A 162 -1.78 -3.41 6.69
C LEU A 162 -1.62 -4.85 7.19
N LEU A 163 -2.72 -5.52 7.57
CA LEU A 163 -2.70 -6.92 7.97
C LEU A 163 -2.28 -7.86 6.84
N ARG A 164 -2.52 -7.51 5.56
CA ARG A 164 -1.98 -8.30 4.43
C ARG A 164 -0.46 -8.31 4.40
N LEU A 165 0.23 -7.27 4.88
CA LEU A 165 1.70 -7.29 5.00
C LEU A 165 2.15 -8.34 6.01
N ILE A 166 1.46 -8.44 7.14
CA ILE A 166 1.69 -9.49 8.15
C ILE A 166 1.35 -10.87 7.60
N ASP A 167 0.23 -11.01 6.89
CA ASP A 167 -0.19 -12.28 6.30
C ASP A 167 0.82 -12.81 5.27
N VAL A 168 1.29 -11.93 4.37
CA VAL A 168 2.36 -12.26 3.41
C VAL A 168 3.62 -12.72 4.14
N LEU A 169 4.02 -12.02 5.20
CA LEU A 169 5.19 -12.38 5.98
C LEU A 169 4.99 -13.71 6.71
N ARG A 170 3.86 -13.90 7.40
CA ARG A 170 3.50 -15.13 8.11
C ARG A 170 3.49 -16.32 7.15
N PHE A 171 2.89 -16.16 5.99
CA PHE A 171 2.86 -17.20 4.97
C PHE A 171 4.27 -17.51 4.45
N ASN A 172 5.08 -16.50 4.14
CA ASN A 172 6.45 -16.73 3.67
C ASN A 172 7.30 -17.48 4.72
N LEU A 173 7.15 -17.13 5.99
CA LEU A 173 7.92 -17.71 7.10
C LEU A 173 7.42 -19.09 7.56
N THR A 174 6.10 -19.31 7.54
CA THR A 174 5.48 -20.47 8.21
C THR A 174 4.60 -21.34 7.30
N GLN A 175 4.38 -20.92 6.04
CA GLN A 175 3.45 -21.54 5.09
C GLN A 175 1.99 -21.59 5.57
N LYS A 176 1.64 -20.71 6.54
CA LYS A 176 0.28 -20.57 7.07
C LYS A 176 -0.23 -19.16 6.82
N GLN A 177 -1.44 -19.06 6.27
CA GLN A 177 -2.14 -17.79 6.12
C GLN A 177 -2.97 -17.48 7.37
N MET A 178 -3.26 -16.20 7.59
CA MET A 178 -4.25 -15.76 8.55
C MET A 178 -5.63 -16.25 8.13
N THR A 179 -6.40 -16.77 9.08
CA THR A 179 -7.81 -17.09 8.82
C THR A 179 -8.65 -15.81 8.75
N ASN A 180 -9.86 -15.91 8.17
CA ASN A 180 -10.81 -14.80 8.17
C ASN A 180 -11.20 -14.40 9.60
N GLU A 181 -11.34 -15.37 10.51
CA GLU A 181 -11.65 -15.11 11.93
C GLU A 181 -10.50 -14.36 12.63
N GLU A 182 -9.25 -14.78 12.42
CA GLU A 182 -8.07 -14.08 12.94
C GLU A 182 -8.01 -12.65 12.39
N THR A 183 -8.25 -12.48 11.08
CA THR A 183 -8.27 -11.16 10.43
C THR A 183 -9.33 -10.25 11.05
N LEU A 184 -10.58 -10.72 11.18
CA LEU A 184 -11.67 -9.94 11.77
C LEU A 184 -11.40 -9.58 13.23
N LYS A 185 -10.77 -10.48 13.99
CA LYS A 185 -10.37 -10.21 15.38
C LYS A 185 -9.33 -9.10 15.45
N SER A 186 -8.31 -9.13 14.60
CA SER A 186 -7.29 -8.09 14.54
C SER A 186 -7.87 -6.76 14.05
N LEU A 187 -8.74 -6.75 13.05
CA LEU A 187 -9.41 -5.52 12.60
C LEU A 187 -10.18 -4.83 13.72
N LYS A 188 -10.98 -5.59 14.49
CA LYS A 188 -11.69 -5.06 15.66
C LYS A 188 -10.75 -4.46 16.72
N ALA A 189 -9.55 -5.04 16.87
CA ALA A 189 -8.55 -4.53 17.80
C ALA A 189 -7.78 -3.31 17.25
N MET A 190 -7.70 -3.15 15.93
CA MET A 190 -7.09 -2.00 15.25
C MET A 190 -8.03 -0.80 15.11
N ALA A 191 -9.35 -1.02 15.18
CA ALA A 191 -10.36 0.00 14.95
C ALA A 191 -10.30 1.14 15.99
N THR A 192 -10.70 2.34 15.56
CA THR A 192 -10.81 3.50 16.46
C THR A 192 -12.03 3.37 17.37
N THR A 193 -11.82 3.32 18.69
CA THR A 193 -12.91 3.24 19.67
C THR A 193 -13.41 4.63 20.05
N TRP A 194 -14.64 4.98 19.65
CA TRP A 194 -15.26 6.30 19.87
C TRP A 194 -15.39 6.70 21.36
N ASN A 195 -15.39 5.73 22.28
CA ASN A 195 -15.50 5.98 23.73
C ASN A 195 -14.23 6.59 24.35
N MET A 196 -13.11 6.64 23.61
CA MET A 196 -11.83 7.21 24.04
C MET A 196 -11.49 8.42 23.16
N LEU A 197 -12.26 9.51 23.33
CA LEU A 197 -11.89 10.90 22.97
C LEU A 197 -10.94 11.04 21.76
N GLU A 198 -11.34 10.53 20.59
CA GLU A 198 -10.68 10.65 19.26
C GLU A 198 -9.17 10.29 19.17
N LEU A 199 -8.51 9.84 20.25
CA LEU A 199 -7.05 9.69 20.34
C LEU A 199 -6.54 8.24 20.35
N GLY A 200 -7.38 7.25 20.01
CA GLY A 200 -7.06 5.82 20.18
C GLY A 200 -6.60 5.06 18.93
N GLY A 201 -6.99 5.48 17.73
CA GLY A 201 -6.86 4.68 16.51
C GLY A 201 -5.43 4.27 16.17
N SER A 202 -4.52 5.24 16.10
CA SER A 202 -3.10 4.97 15.79
C SER A 202 -2.45 4.02 16.81
N ASN A 203 -2.73 4.22 18.11
CA ASN A 203 -2.21 3.35 19.17
C ASN A 203 -2.77 1.93 19.09
N ASN A 204 -4.08 1.78 18.86
CA ASN A 204 -4.73 0.48 18.66
C ASN A 204 -4.14 -0.27 17.47
N ARG A 205 -3.99 0.42 16.33
CA ARG A 205 -3.34 -0.12 15.13
C ARG A 205 -1.92 -0.57 15.42
N TYR A 206 -1.11 0.29 16.04
CA TYR A 206 0.28 0.00 16.38
C TYR A 206 0.39 -1.24 17.28
N GLU A 207 -0.38 -1.29 18.37
CA GLU A 207 -0.33 -2.39 19.35
C GLU A 207 -0.77 -3.73 18.75
N GLU A 208 -1.89 -3.78 18.02
CA GLU A 208 -2.33 -5.03 17.40
C GLU A 208 -1.41 -5.45 16.24
N PHE A 209 -0.97 -4.52 15.39
CA PHE A 209 -0.03 -4.83 14.31
C PHE A 209 1.27 -5.42 14.88
N TYR A 210 1.85 -4.80 15.91
CA TYR A 210 3.09 -5.28 16.52
C TYR A 210 2.92 -6.54 17.35
N LYS A 211 1.74 -6.80 17.93
CA LYS A 211 1.42 -8.09 18.53
C LYS A 211 1.45 -9.22 17.48
N GLN A 212 0.87 -8.99 16.29
CA GLN A 212 0.93 -9.97 15.20
C GLN A 212 2.36 -10.12 14.67
N PHE A 213 3.07 -9.00 14.44
CA PHE A 213 4.46 -9.01 13.97
C PHE A 213 5.41 -9.70 14.96
N ALA A 214 5.26 -9.46 16.26
CA ALA A 214 6.08 -10.06 17.30
C ALA A 214 5.97 -11.59 17.35
N SER A 215 4.80 -12.14 17.00
CA SER A 215 4.61 -13.59 16.89
C SER A 215 5.51 -14.24 15.83
N LEU A 216 5.98 -13.46 14.84
CA LEU A 216 6.84 -13.90 13.75
C LEU A 216 8.33 -13.67 14.03
N LYS A 217 8.69 -13.06 15.16
CA LYS A 217 10.06 -12.61 15.45
C LYS A 217 11.11 -13.71 15.31
N HIS A 218 10.84 -14.90 15.86
CA HIS A 218 11.79 -16.02 15.80
C HIS A 218 12.09 -16.44 14.36
N GLU A 219 11.04 -16.67 13.57
CA GLU A 219 11.17 -17.10 12.18
C GLU A 219 11.73 -15.99 11.28
N LEU A 220 11.34 -14.73 11.55
CA LEU A 220 11.88 -13.58 10.85
C LEU A 220 13.41 -13.52 11.05
N ARG A 221 13.89 -13.68 12.28
CA ARG A 221 15.34 -13.66 12.56
C ARG A 221 16.08 -14.78 11.83
N ILE A 222 15.47 -15.97 11.70
CA ILE A 222 16.05 -17.10 10.95
C ILE A 222 16.09 -16.79 9.45
N ALA A 223 15.00 -16.23 8.90
CA ALA A 223 14.89 -15.93 7.47
C ALA A 223 15.76 -14.74 7.05
N ARG A 224 15.92 -13.76 7.94
CA ARG A 224 16.76 -12.58 7.75
C ARG A 224 18.22 -12.86 8.02
N GLY A 225 18.57 -13.70 8.98
CA GLY A 225 19.93 -14.23 9.12
C GLY A 225 20.34 -15.00 7.86
N GLN A 226 21.63 -15.28 7.65
CA GLN A 226 22.04 -16.17 6.55
C GLN A 226 21.58 -17.59 6.89
N PRO A 227 20.51 -18.12 6.28
CA PRO A 227 19.97 -19.39 6.73
C PRO A 227 20.87 -20.53 6.21
N GLY A 228 20.86 -21.68 6.88
CA GLY A 228 21.69 -22.83 6.50
C GLY A 228 21.51 -23.30 5.04
N ARG A 229 22.34 -24.24 4.57
CA ARG A 229 22.28 -24.75 3.19
C ARG A 229 20.85 -25.07 2.76
N GLY A 230 20.43 -24.52 1.61
CA GLY A 230 19.11 -24.76 1.00
C GLY A 230 18.01 -23.76 1.36
N LYS A 231 18.27 -22.79 2.25
CA LYS A 231 17.29 -21.74 2.59
C LYS A 231 17.63 -20.40 1.95
N CYS A 232 16.61 -19.56 1.74
CA CYS A 232 16.69 -18.27 1.08
C CYS A 232 16.68 -17.13 2.10
N LYS A 233 17.63 -16.20 2.05
CA LYS A 233 17.64 -15.02 2.93
C LYS A 233 16.57 -14.02 2.48
N LEU A 234 15.68 -13.63 3.38
CA LEU A 234 14.69 -12.59 3.14
C LEU A 234 15.34 -11.21 3.20
N LEU A 235 15.21 -10.39 2.15
CA LEU A 235 15.86 -9.08 2.05
C LEU A 235 14.96 -7.90 2.42
N GLY A 236 13.65 -8.04 2.28
CA GLY A 236 12.71 -6.97 2.59
C GLY A 236 11.38 -7.16 1.88
N MET A 237 10.57 -6.10 1.89
CA MET A 237 9.28 -6.02 1.24
C MET A 237 9.18 -4.75 0.39
N LYS A 238 8.79 -4.93 -0.87
CA LYS A 238 8.54 -3.87 -1.85
C LYS A 238 7.04 -3.76 -2.09
N LEU A 239 6.49 -2.57 -1.92
CA LEU A 239 5.07 -2.28 -2.05
C LEU A 239 4.80 -1.54 -3.36
N TYR A 240 3.72 -1.93 -4.04
CA TYR A 240 3.16 -1.25 -5.21
C TYR A 240 1.69 -0.96 -4.90
N VAL A 241 1.36 0.31 -4.67
CA VAL A 241 0.04 0.69 -4.16
C VAL A 241 -0.70 1.48 -5.24
N TYR A 242 -1.94 1.10 -5.48
CA TYR A 242 -2.79 1.74 -6.47
C TYR A 242 -4.13 2.11 -5.85
N GLY A 243 -4.68 3.27 -6.20
CA GLY A 243 -5.96 3.71 -5.69
C GLY A 243 -6.73 4.60 -6.65
N PHE A 244 -8.06 4.52 -6.64
CA PHE A 244 -8.95 5.40 -7.40
C PHE A 244 -9.97 6.09 -6.49
N SER A 245 -10.22 7.39 -6.69
CA SER A 245 -11.20 8.17 -5.93
C SER A 245 -10.94 8.08 -4.42
N ARG A 246 -11.90 7.60 -3.62
CA ARG A 246 -11.68 7.33 -2.19
C ARG A 246 -10.66 6.20 -1.93
N GLY A 247 -10.55 5.22 -2.82
CA GLY A 247 -9.47 4.25 -2.75
C GLY A 247 -8.08 4.87 -2.95
N ALA A 248 -7.97 5.99 -3.68
CA ALA A 248 -6.73 6.76 -3.75
C ALA A 248 -6.43 7.49 -2.42
N ALA A 249 -7.47 7.96 -1.72
CA ALA A 249 -7.33 8.52 -0.39
C ALA A 249 -6.90 7.44 0.62
N GLU A 250 -7.52 6.25 0.57
CA GLU A 250 -7.12 5.08 1.36
C GLU A 250 -5.68 4.66 1.08
N ALA A 251 -5.23 4.70 -0.18
CA ALA A 251 -3.85 4.41 -0.55
C ALA A 251 -2.85 5.43 0.05
N ARG A 252 -3.18 6.72 0.06
CA ARG A 252 -2.34 7.77 0.69
C ARG A 252 -2.32 7.60 2.20
N THR A 253 -3.47 7.38 2.81
CA THR A 253 -3.59 7.12 4.25
C THR A 253 -2.84 5.85 4.65
N PHE A 254 -2.92 4.78 3.86
CA PHE A 254 -2.15 3.55 4.05
C PHE A 254 -0.64 3.83 4.11
N VAL A 255 -0.12 4.64 3.19
CA VAL A 255 1.31 5.00 3.17
C VAL A 255 1.68 5.82 4.42
N ASN A 256 0.82 6.74 4.87
CA ASN A 256 1.05 7.49 6.10
C ASN A 256 1.00 6.60 7.34
N TRP A 257 -0.03 5.77 7.49
CA TRP A 257 -0.15 4.84 8.64
C TRP A 257 0.95 3.80 8.66
N LEU A 258 1.49 3.40 7.50
CA LEU A 258 2.69 2.57 7.44
C LEU A 258 3.90 3.25 8.09
N THR A 259 4.05 4.57 7.97
CA THR A 259 5.14 5.31 8.63
C THR A 259 4.99 5.40 10.15
N GLU A 260 3.75 5.39 10.65
CA GLU A 260 3.46 5.31 12.11
C GLU A 260 3.94 3.98 12.70
N LEU A 261 4.09 2.93 11.88
CA LEU A 261 4.59 1.62 12.30
C LEU A 261 6.11 1.54 12.29
N PHE A 262 6.84 2.52 11.75
CA PHE A 262 8.30 2.49 11.73
C PHE A 262 8.90 2.90 13.08
N PRO A 263 10.09 2.39 13.45
CA PRO A 263 10.74 2.78 14.68
C PRO A 263 11.10 4.28 14.65
N PRO A 264 11.05 4.97 15.81
CA PRO A 264 11.45 6.36 15.88
C PRO A 264 12.94 6.54 15.58
N SER A 265 13.34 7.77 15.22
CA SER A 265 14.76 8.13 15.08
C SER A 265 15.52 7.84 16.38
N ARG A 266 16.65 7.13 16.27
CA ARG A 266 17.49 6.78 17.42
C ARG A 266 18.33 7.95 17.92
N GLU A 267 18.62 8.91 17.05
CA GLU A 267 19.47 10.07 17.33
C GLU A 267 18.91 11.34 16.67
N ALA A 268 19.17 12.49 17.28
CA ALA A 268 18.80 13.79 16.72
C ALA A 268 19.51 14.01 15.37
N GLY A 269 18.74 14.27 14.31
CA GLY A 269 19.26 14.49 12.96
C GLY A 269 19.38 13.24 12.09
N GLN A 270 19.17 12.03 12.62
CA GLN A 270 19.06 10.82 11.80
C GLN A 270 17.61 10.59 11.35
N LYS A 271 17.42 10.20 10.09
CA LYS A 271 16.11 9.80 9.57
C LYS A 271 15.67 8.46 10.20
N PRO A 272 14.37 8.27 10.50
CA PRO A 272 13.86 7.00 10.98
C PRO A 272 14.18 5.86 10.02
N ALA A 273 14.41 4.66 10.57
CA ALA A 273 14.63 3.48 9.74
C ALA A 273 13.32 3.07 9.05
N GLN A 274 13.35 2.90 7.74
CA GLN A 274 12.19 2.48 6.93
C GLN A 274 12.05 0.95 6.97
N CYS A 275 11.76 0.42 8.15
CA CYS A 275 11.61 -1.01 8.37
C CYS A 275 10.60 -1.30 9.48
N LEU A 276 10.01 -2.49 9.45
CA LEU A 276 9.32 -3.04 10.62
C LEU A 276 10.36 -3.58 11.59
N GLN A 277 10.29 -3.15 12.84
CA GLN A 277 11.28 -3.47 13.87
C GLN A 277 10.57 -3.68 15.20
N HIS A 278 10.82 -4.82 15.85
CA HIS A 278 10.28 -5.07 17.18
C HIS A 278 10.78 -3.99 18.16
N LYS A 279 9.92 -3.55 19.08
CA LYS A 279 10.25 -2.52 20.08
C LYS A 279 11.52 -2.90 20.84
N HIS A 280 12.44 -1.93 20.97
CA HIS A 280 13.76 -2.04 21.61
C HIS A 280 14.74 -3.04 20.96
N ASP A 281 14.40 -3.61 19.80
CA ASP A 281 15.32 -4.50 19.09
C ASP A 281 16.39 -3.69 18.35
N THR A 282 17.63 -4.07 18.52
CA THR A 282 18.78 -3.47 17.83
C THR A 282 19.39 -4.40 16.81
N ASP A 283 18.97 -5.67 16.76
CA ASP A 283 19.45 -6.67 15.81
C ASP A 283 18.97 -6.32 14.38
N PRO A 284 19.87 -6.00 13.44
CA PRO A 284 19.50 -5.72 12.05
C PRO A 284 18.83 -6.90 11.35
N ASP A 285 19.12 -8.13 11.79
CA ASP A 285 18.49 -9.34 11.26
C ASP A 285 17.10 -9.58 11.86
N SER A 286 16.64 -8.79 12.84
CA SER A 286 15.24 -8.80 13.29
C SER A 286 14.37 -7.77 12.57
N ASN A 287 14.94 -6.97 11.67
CA ASN A 287 14.25 -5.90 10.97
C ASN A 287 13.83 -6.33 9.57
N LEU A 288 12.64 -5.91 9.13
CA LEU A 288 12.19 -6.09 7.75
C LEU A 288 12.15 -4.74 7.03
N PRO A 289 13.12 -4.44 6.13
CA PRO A 289 13.08 -3.23 5.31
C PRO A 289 11.80 -3.18 4.46
N ILE A 290 11.14 -2.02 4.43
CA ILE A 290 9.95 -1.78 3.62
C ILE A 290 10.15 -0.55 2.73
N SER A 291 9.66 -0.62 1.50
CA SER A 291 9.68 0.49 0.55
C SER A 291 8.41 0.50 -0.31
N VAL A 292 7.94 1.69 -0.68
CA VAL A 292 6.87 1.88 -1.66
C VAL A 292 7.53 2.19 -3.00
N GLU A 293 7.68 1.18 -3.83
CA GLU A 293 8.35 1.29 -5.15
C GLU A 293 7.50 2.09 -6.14
N PHE A 294 6.17 2.00 -6.02
CA PHE A 294 5.25 2.77 -6.86
C PHE A 294 3.94 3.06 -6.11
N LEU A 295 3.49 4.33 -6.18
CA LEU A 295 2.18 4.77 -5.74
C LEU A 295 1.41 5.35 -6.94
N GLY A 296 0.38 4.65 -7.41
CA GLY A 296 -0.44 5.04 -8.57
C GLY A 296 -1.82 5.50 -8.13
N LEU A 297 -2.10 6.80 -8.25
CA LEU A 297 -3.35 7.41 -7.81
C LEU A 297 -4.18 7.87 -9.01
N PHE A 298 -5.48 7.68 -8.93
CA PHE A 298 -6.44 8.20 -9.90
C PHE A 298 -7.45 9.08 -9.15
N ASP A 299 -7.42 10.38 -9.45
CA ASP A 299 -8.44 11.35 -9.05
C ASP A 299 -8.85 11.28 -7.56
N THR A 300 -7.88 11.45 -6.66
CA THR A 300 -8.10 11.32 -5.22
C THR A 300 -9.23 12.21 -4.71
N VAL A 301 -10.13 11.61 -3.91
CA VAL A 301 -11.21 12.31 -3.23
C VAL A 301 -11.21 11.86 -1.77
N ALA A 302 -10.84 12.72 -0.82
CA ALA A 302 -10.80 12.40 0.60
C ALA A 302 -12.11 12.74 1.35
N SER A 303 -13.03 13.46 0.72
CA SER A 303 -14.17 14.06 1.41
C SER A 303 -15.43 13.18 1.54
N VAL A 304 -16.25 13.47 2.55
CA VAL A 304 -17.62 12.95 2.69
C VAL A 304 -18.53 13.57 1.65
N GLY A 305 -19.61 12.88 1.27
CA GLY A 305 -20.57 13.37 0.26
C GLY A 305 -21.39 14.60 0.67
N VAL A 306 -21.02 15.28 1.77
CA VAL A 306 -21.74 16.44 2.33
C VAL A 306 -20.79 17.55 2.86
N PRO A 307 -19.69 17.96 2.19
CA PRO A 307 -18.76 18.93 2.77
C PRO A 307 -19.36 20.34 2.92
N HIS A 308 -20.49 20.61 2.24
CA HIS A 308 -21.09 21.95 2.14
C HIS A 308 -22.41 22.15 2.90
N MET A 309 -22.98 21.13 3.56
CA MET A 309 -24.24 21.31 4.34
C MET A 309 -24.01 21.47 5.84
N ILE A 310 -22.76 21.33 6.32
CA ILE A 310 -22.38 21.54 7.73
C ILE A 310 -21.14 22.45 7.79
N PRO A 311 -21.25 23.73 8.17
CA PRO A 311 -20.20 24.75 7.98
C PRO A 311 -18.95 24.65 8.88
N VAL A 312 -18.76 23.56 9.64
CA VAL A 312 -17.85 23.55 10.81
C VAL A 312 -16.79 22.44 10.78
N VAL A 313 -16.74 21.58 9.76
CA VAL A 313 -15.77 20.48 9.70
C VAL A 313 -15.08 20.48 8.34
N GLU A 314 -13.73 20.51 8.32
CA GLU A 314 -12.96 20.19 7.12
C GLU A 314 -13.42 18.80 6.64
N GLY A 315 -14.12 18.76 5.50
CA GLY A 315 -15.01 17.65 5.13
C GLY A 315 -14.34 16.33 4.77
N HIS A 316 -13.13 16.05 5.25
CA HIS A 316 -12.43 14.78 5.10
C HIS A 316 -13.04 13.69 5.99
N MET A 317 -12.84 12.43 5.61
CA MET A 317 -13.09 11.30 6.51
C MET A 317 -12.19 11.40 7.73
N ALA A 318 -12.64 10.94 8.90
CA ALA A 318 -11.82 10.95 10.12
C ALA A 318 -10.46 10.24 9.93
N TRP A 319 -10.39 9.20 9.09
CA TRP A 319 -9.14 8.51 8.76
C TRP A 319 -8.32 9.22 7.67
N ALA A 320 -8.96 10.04 6.84
CA ALA A 320 -8.31 10.78 5.75
C ALA A 320 -7.75 12.14 6.23
N ASP A 321 -8.27 12.67 7.33
CA ASP A 321 -7.82 13.92 7.92
C ASP A 321 -6.35 13.84 8.34
N GLY A 322 -5.57 14.85 7.96
CA GLY A 322 -4.12 14.89 8.18
C GLY A 322 -3.28 13.81 7.47
N THR A 323 -3.88 12.91 6.67
CA THR A 323 -3.19 11.75 6.07
C THR A 323 -3.16 11.77 4.54
N GLN A 324 -3.65 12.85 3.92
CA GLN A 324 -3.57 13.01 2.47
C GLN A 324 -2.19 13.52 2.02
N GLU A 325 -1.51 14.36 2.79
CA GLU A 325 -0.14 14.76 2.43
C GLU A 325 0.80 13.54 2.50
N LEU A 326 1.57 13.27 1.43
CA LEU A 326 2.49 12.12 1.43
C LEU A 326 3.65 12.36 2.41
N PRO A 327 4.18 11.29 3.06
CA PRO A 327 5.25 11.42 4.04
C PRO A 327 6.41 12.29 3.56
N SER A 328 6.77 13.28 4.39
CA SER A 328 7.82 14.25 4.06
C SER A 328 9.17 13.57 3.81
N GLU A 329 9.91 14.01 2.79
CA GLU A 329 11.24 13.50 2.49
C GLU A 329 12.29 13.91 3.53
N ALA A 330 12.01 14.98 4.29
CA ALA A 330 12.83 15.38 5.42
C ALA A 330 12.93 14.25 6.44
N THR A 331 11.81 13.56 6.71
CA THR A 331 11.72 12.47 7.67
C THR A 331 11.88 11.10 6.98
N TYR A 332 11.03 10.78 6.01
CA TYR A 332 10.92 9.47 5.37
C TYR A 332 11.38 9.48 3.91
N GLY A 333 12.37 10.32 3.58
CA GLY A 333 12.92 10.43 2.23
C GLY A 333 13.36 9.07 1.67
N GLY A 334 12.90 8.76 0.46
CA GLY A 334 13.17 7.48 -0.19
C GLY A 334 12.21 6.35 0.18
N LEU A 335 11.21 6.55 1.05
CA LEU A 335 10.17 5.54 1.29
C LEU A 335 9.33 5.30 0.03
N VAL A 336 8.75 6.37 -0.52
CA VAL A 336 8.04 6.38 -1.79
C VAL A 336 9.03 6.71 -2.89
N LYS A 337 9.31 5.75 -3.78
CA LYS A 337 10.29 5.90 -4.86
C LYS A 337 9.71 6.65 -6.07
N ARG A 338 8.44 6.43 -6.36
CA ARG A 338 7.71 7.05 -7.47
C ARG A 338 6.24 7.18 -7.11
N CYS A 339 5.67 8.37 -7.25
CA CYS A 339 4.23 8.60 -7.22
C CYS A 339 3.75 9.15 -8.56
N VAL A 340 2.61 8.67 -9.05
CA VAL A 340 1.93 9.22 -10.22
C VAL A 340 0.46 9.39 -9.87
N HIS A 341 -0.05 10.61 -9.94
CA HIS A 341 -1.45 10.92 -9.66
C HIS A 341 -2.12 11.48 -10.91
N LEU A 342 -3.02 10.72 -11.54
CA LEU A 342 -3.75 11.20 -12.70
C LEU A 342 -5.09 11.80 -12.27
N VAL A 343 -5.30 13.08 -12.57
CA VAL A 343 -6.49 13.86 -12.14
C VAL A 343 -7.46 14.14 -13.29
N SER A 344 -8.75 14.26 -12.97
CA SER A 344 -9.78 14.67 -13.93
C SER A 344 -9.80 16.19 -14.08
N THR A 345 -9.69 16.71 -15.31
CA THR A 345 -9.79 18.15 -15.57
C THR A 345 -11.23 18.65 -15.73
N HIS A 346 -12.20 17.73 -15.81
CA HIS A 346 -13.60 18.05 -16.11
C HIS A 346 -14.57 17.60 -15.01
N GLU A 347 -14.07 17.06 -13.89
CA GLU A 347 -14.93 16.78 -12.73
C GLU A 347 -15.31 18.10 -12.05
N GLN A 348 -16.61 18.31 -11.84
CA GLN A 348 -17.17 19.57 -11.33
C GLN A 348 -18.18 19.35 -10.19
N ARG A 349 -18.46 18.10 -9.83
CA ARG A 349 -19.43 17.79 -8.77
C ARG A 349 -18.86 18.17 -7.42
N LEU A 350 -19.63 18.93 -6.65
CA LEU A 350 -19.27 19.38 -5.29
C LEU A 350 -19.02 18.23 -4.30
N CYS A 351 -19.58 17.05 -4.56
CA CYS A 351 -19.37 15.86 -3.73
C CYS A 351 -18.09 15.08 -4.05
N PHE A 352 -17.32 15.50 -5.06
CA PHE A 352 -16.05 14.90 -5.46
C PHE A 352 -14.93 15.96 -5.59
N PRO A 353 -14.59 16.69 -4.51
CA PRO A 353 -13.43 17.57 -4.52
C PRO A 353 -12.16 16.75 -4.69
N MET A 354 -11.27 17.21 -5.59
CA MET A 354 -10.00 16.56 -5.86
C MET A 354 -8.94 16.98 -4.83
N ASP A 355 -8.29 16.00 -4.22
CA ASP A 355 -7.14 16.20 -3.32
C ASP A 355 -5.84 16.05 -4.10
N SER A 356 -5.18 17.17 -4.39
CA SER A 356 -3.87 17.16 -5.05
C SER A 356 -2.79 16.52 -4.16
N ILE A 357 -1.75 15.95 -4.76
CA ILE A 357 -0.53 15.52 -4.04
C ILE A 357 0.41 16.69 -3.73
N ARG A 358 0.11 17.91 -4.20
CA ARG A 358 0.86 19.11 -3.87
C ARG A 358 0.74 19.43 -2.38
N ARG A 359 1.88 19.75 -1.76
CA ARG A 359 1.96 20.11 -0.34
C ARG A 359 1.46 21.52 -0.07
N SER A 360 1.23 21.78 1.21
CA SER A 360 0.86 23.11 1.73
C SER A 360 1.89 24.21 1.41
N ASP A 361 3.17 23.85 1.25
CA ASP A 361 4.24 24.77 0.84
C ASP A 361 4.29 25.04 -0.69
N GLY A 362 3.42 24.38 -1.46
CA GLY A 362 3.33 24.48 -2.92
C GLY A 362 4.22 23.53 -3.70
N THR A 363 5.02 22.70 -3.02
CA THR A 363 5.93 21.75 -3.68
C THR A 363 5.26 20.41 -3.95
N TYR A 364 5.78 19.67 -4.94
CA TYR A 364 5.40 18.27 -5.16
C TYR A 364 6.38 17.32 -4.46
N PRO A 365 5.91 16.19 -3.90
CA PRO A 365 6.79 15.19 -3.31
C PRO A 365 7.83 14.68 -4.33
N THR A 366 9.05 14.40 -3.86
CA THR A 366 10.16 14.02 -4.75
C THR A 366 9.84 12.74 -5.52
N GLY A 367 10.13 12.73 -6.83
CA GLY A 367 9.80 11.59 -7.67
C GLY A 367 8.30 11.46 -7.94
N SER A 368 7.52 12.52 -7.79
CA SER A 368 6.08 12.53 -8.07
C SER A 368 5.74 13.23 -9.39
N THR A 369 4.59 12.88 -9.96
CA THR A 369 4.01 13.58 -11.11
C THR A 369 2.50 13.58 -10.93
N GLU A 370 1.90 14.76 -11.11
CA GLU A 370 0.46 14.97 -11.19
C GLU A 370 0.10 15.44 -12.60
#